data_AF-A0A820JHJ8-F1
#
_entry.id   AF-A0A820JHJ8-F1
#
_cell.length_a   1.000
_cell.length_b   1.000
_cell.length_c   1.000
_cell.angle_alpha   90.00
_cell.angle_beta   90.00
_cell.angle_gamma   90.00
#
_symmetry.space_group_name_H-M   'P 1'
#
loop_
_entity.id
_entity.type
_entity.pdbx_description
1 polymer ?
#
loop_
_entity_poly.entity_id
_entity_poly.type
_entity_poly.pdbx_seq_one_letter_code
_entity_poly.pdbx_strand_id
1 'polypeptide(L)'
;YQKSRHLGHCVEDSNCASHCSTFALSDLNCTEHFSKCDQDHTSNCSDCINIVQTLDEIKQKIEKISDQDLQVELKYDFENASQHIIEWSRHNIRAAQQDFGKTKIISEMGTDEAFCTFDWGQKILPQEYRESQKKYFGKKSTSVLIDSFVWKTGSILPGINMVATIATSSCIFSTESYILALTNAPQTEIDTLSAGEIIVKQFQADYPHIKKLHKRTDNAGNFSSHGTPEVEKVICDRLGIDLLTRDYSKVQKGKDICDRICGVAKDRMRSWIATGNNLLNAHDIKEGMEHAGGIKNTKVAVAEIIPGAGHVEETNVPNVSSARSVRYTQEAKKIYKASNIGSGISIKYKTIEFENNMRVTSPFTVPINDQLSGAIPKRRADREYYDLLFCPVTGCTATFESNIELRAHIAANLHVIVDDVPRTTNDIARIHLTEILRSTSTRSRSEAEAILQHQNTTMHDVSGSFHYRFFSVCGWALRTRKLGKPMSDKVKNFIEQI
;
A
#
# COMPACT_ATOMS: atom_id res chain seq x y z
N TYR A 1 13.34 -3.89 -12.78
CA TYR A 1 12.60 -4.03 -11.50
C TYR A 1 13.25 -5.18 -10.73
N GLN A 2 14.00 -4.91 -9.67
CA GLN A 2 14.57 -5.96 -8.82
C GLN A 2 13.43 -6.67 -8.08
N LYS A 3 13.04 -7.86 -8.55
CA LYS A 3 12.07 -8.73 -7.88
C LYS A 3 12.81 -9.61 -6.88
N SER A 4 13.27 -9.03 -5.77
CA SER A 4 13.89 -9.80 -4.69
C SER A 4 12.88 -10.14 -3.59
N ARG A 5 13.17 -11.19 -2.81
CA ARG A 5 12.30 -11.69 -1.72
C ARG A 5 12.43 -10.90 -0.41
N HIS A 6 13.25 -9.84 -0.37
CA HIS A 6 13.55 -9.07 0.86
C HIS A 6 12.31 -8.69 1.66
N LEU A 7 11.23 -8.23 1.00
CA LEU A 7 9.98 -7.88 1.68
C LEU A 7 9.40 -9.04 2.49
N GLY A 8 9.39 -10.25 1.92
CA GLY A 8 8.84 -11.45 2.56
C GLY A 8 9.69 -11.95 3.72
N HIS A 9 10.96 -11.57 3.81
CA HIS A 9 11.83 -11.95 4.92
C HIS A 9 11.74 -10.99 6.12
N CYS A 10 11.15 -9.80 5.94
CA CYS A 10 11.10 -8.77 6.98
C CYS A 10 10.05 -9.13 8.04
N VAL A 11 10.47 -9.31 9.29
CA VAL A 11 9.60 -9.69 10.42
C VAL A 11 10.04 -9.01 11.72
N GLU A 12 9.15 -8.97 12.71
CA GLU A 12 9.49 -8.51 14.06
C GLU A 12 10.53 -9.45 14.69
N ASP A 13 11.49 -8.87 15.41
CA ASP A 13 12.51 -9.59 16.19
C ASP A 13 13.22 -10.73 15.42
N SER A 14 13.56 -10.47 14.15
CA SER A 14 14.40 -11.38 13.36
C SER A 14 15.83 -11.39 13.89
N ASN A 15 16.47 -12.56 13.92
CA ASN A 15 17.92 -12.64 14.20
C ASN A 15 18.78 -12.12 13.03
N CYS A 16 18.20 -11.57 11.96
CA CYS A 16 18.94 -10.91 10.88
C CYS A 16 18.69 -9.39 10.91
N ALA A 17 19.74 -8.58 11.06
CA ALA A 17 19.63 -7.12 11.16
C ALA A 17 18.89 -6.47 9.96
N SER A 18 19.08 -7.05 8.77
CA SER A 18 18.44 -6.56 7.53
C SER A 18 16.95 -6.94 7.42
N HIS A 19 16.46 -7.82 8.27
CA HIS A 19 15.07 -8.31 8.28
C HIS A 19 14.28 -7.82 9.50
N CYS A 20 14.96 -7.57 10.62
CA CYS A 20 14.33 -7.21 11.89
C CYS A 20 13.68 -5.84 11.83
N SER A 21 12.36 -5.79 11.76
CA SER A 21 11.62 -4.53 11.73
C SER A 21 11.73 -3.76 13.05
N THR A 22 11.73 -4.46 14.20
CA THR A 22 11.91 -3.86 15.53
C THR A 22 13.21 -3.08 15.62
N PHE A 23 14.32 -3.69 15.22
CA PHE A 23 15.64 -3.06 15.22
C PHE A 23 15.76 -1.95 14.16
N ALA A 24 15.31 -2.21 12.94
CA ALA A 24 15.47 -1.30 11.82
C ALA A 24 14.62 -0.02 11.93
N LEU A 25 13.49 -0.06 12.65
CA LEU A 25 12.52 1.04 12.76
C LEU A 25 12.51 1.72 14.13
N SER A 26 13.35 1.28 15.07
CA SER A 26 13.47 1.91 16.39
C SER A 26 14.32 3.19 16.34
N ASP A 27 13.89 4.22 17.06
CA ASP A 27 14.59 5.50 17.15
C ASP A 27 15.33 5.63 18.48
N LEU A 28 16.66 5.46 18.46
CA LEU A 28 17.50 5.59 19.66
C LEU A 28 17.43 6.98 20.30
N ASN A 29 17.01 8.01 19.55
CA ASN A 29 16.93 9.38 20.04
C ASN A 29 15.54 9.73 20.60
N CYS A 30 14.58 8.80 20.58
CA CYS A 30 13.21 9.02 21.05
C CYS A 30 12.69 7.75 21.73
N THR A 31 12.61 7.77 23.06
CA THR A 31 12.18 6.63 23.87
C THR A 31 10.77 6.16 23.53
N GLU A 32 9.89 7.09 23.13
CA GLU A 32 8.51 6.81 22.71
C GLU A 32 8.42 6.12 21.34
N HIS A 33 9.50 6.16 20.55
CA HIS A 33 9.61 5.50 19.24
C HIS A 33 10.69 4.42 19.23
N PHE A 34 11.12 3.98 20.41
CA PHE A 34 12.10 2.94 20.58
C PHE A 34 11.44 1.65 21.09
N SER A 35 11.69 0.54 20.40
CA SER A 35 11.42 -0.80 20.92
C SER A 35 12.75 -1.53 21.09
N LYS A 36 12.97 -2.10 22.28
CA LYS A 36 14.14 -2.96 22.50
C LYS A 36 13.93 -4.27 21.73
N CYS A 37 14.91 -4.65 20.92
CA CYS A 37 14.98 -5.97 20.31
C CYS A 37 16.03 -6.79 21.08
N ASP A 38 15.67 -7.98 21.54
CA ASP A 38 16.55 -8.86 22.32
C ASP A 38 17.35 -9.84 21.44
N GLN A 39 17.29 -9.70 20.12
CA GLN A 39 18.06 -10.53 19.19
C GLN A 39 19.50 -10.05 19.05
N ASP A 40 20.44 -11.00 18.93
CA ASP A 40 21.86 -10.71 18.73
C ASP A 40 22.18 -10.25 17.29
N HIS A 41 21.23 -10.41 16.36
CA HIS A 41 21.33 -10.03 14.95
C HIS A 41 22.55 -10.62 14.22
N THR A 42 22.95 -11.83 14.60
CA THR A 42 24.13 -12.53 14.08
C THR A 42 23.87 -13.31 12.80
N SER A 43 22.60 -13.54 12.46
CA SER A 43 22.23 -14.33 11.28
C SER A 43 22.25 -13.48 10.00
N ASN A 44 22.65 -14.15 8.94
CA ASN A 44 22.99 -13.56 7.67
C ASN A 44 22.14 -14.22 6.57
N CYS A 45 21.26 -13.46 5.95
CA CYS A 45 20.42 -13.94 4.85
C CYS A 45 21.22 -13.95 3.55
N SER A 46 21.39 -15.13 2.96
CA SER A 46 22.12 -15.30 1.69
C SER A 46 21.56 -14.40 0.58
N ASP A 47 20.25 -14.35 0.41
CA ASP A 47 19.58 -13.53 -0.61
C ASP A 47 19.86 -12.03 -0.46
N CYS A 48 19.78 -11.51 0.78
CA CYS A 48 19.93 -10.09 1.07
C CYS A 48 21.40 -9.66 1.11
N ILE A 49 22.29 -10.53 1.58
CA ILE A 49 23.73 -10.27 1.66
C ILE A 49 24.37 -10.28 0.29
N ASN A 50 23.88 -11.09 -0.64
CA ASN A 50 24.39 -11.12 -2.01
C ASN A 50 24.33 -9.72 -2.67
N ILE A 51 23.29 -8.93 -2.38
CA ILE A 51 23.18 -7.55 -2.89
C ILE A 51 24.31 -6.70 -2.30
N VAL A 52 24.52 -6.79 -0.98
CA VAL A 52 25.56 -6.04 -0.26
C VAL A 52 26.96 -6.35 -0.78
N GLN A 53 27.27 -7.63 -0.96
CA GLN A 53 28.56 -8.09 -1.49
C GLN A 53 28.78 -7.63 -2.93
N THR A 54 27.75 -7.69 -3.77
CA THR A 54 27.82 -7.21 -5.14
C THR A 54 28.15 -5.72 -5.18
N LEU A 55 27.58 -4.92 -4.28
CA LEU A 55 27.93 -3.50 -4.17
C LEU A 55 29.39 -3.30 -3.76
N ASP A 56 29.89 -4.06 -2.79
CA ASP A 56 31.31 -4.01 -2.40
C ASP A 56 32.25 -4.42 -3.55
N GLU A 57 31.93 -5.49 -4.28
CA GLU A 57 32.70 -5.95 -5.44
C GLU A 57 32.76 -4.90 -6.56
N ILE A 58 31.62 -4.28 -6.87
CA ILE A 58 31.55 -3.22 -7.89
C ILE A 58 32.38 -2.02 -7.44
N LYS A 59 32.25 -1.60 -6.17
CA LYS A 59 33.04 -0.50 -5.60
C LYS A 59 34.54 -0.75 -5.74
N GLN A 60 35.01 -1.93 -5.35
CA GLN A 60 36.42 -2.31 -5.47
C GLN A 60 36.92 -2.31 -6.92
N LYS A 61 36.06 -2.68 -7.88
CA LYS A 61 36.41 -2.65 -9.30
C LYS A 61 36.51 -1.22 -9.82
N ILE A 62 35.59 -0.34 -9.44
CA ILE A 62 35.62 1.09 -9.80
C ILE A 62 36.88 1.76 -9.26
N GLU A 63 37.27 1.44 -8.01
CA GLU A 63 38.48 1.97 -7.37
C GLU A 63 39.79 1.55 -8.09
N LYS A 64 39.76 0.45 -8.86
CA LYS A 64 40.92 -0.05 -9.63
C LYS A 64 41.00 0.49 -11.06
N ILE A 65 40.03 1.28 -11.51
CA ILE A 65 40.04 1.88 -12.85
C ILE A 65 41.16 2.93 -12.93
N SER A 66 42.01 2.81 -13.95
CA SER A 66 43.18 3.69 -14.13
C SER A 66 42.82 5.04 -14.75
N ASP A 67 41.76 5.09 -15.57
CA ASP A 67 41.23 6.32 -16.17
C ASP A 67 40.49 7.14 -15.11
N GLN A 68 41.04 8.31 -14.78
CA GLN A 68 40.53 9.16 -13.70
C GLN A 68 39.16 9.77 -14.03
N ASP A 69 38.92 10.19 -15.27
CA ASP A 69 37.67 10.83 -15.65
C ASP A 69 36.53 9.80 -15.64
N LEU A 70 36.78 8.62 -16.21
CA LEU A 70 35.83 7.51 -16.18
C LEU A 70 35.59 7.00 -14.75
N GLN A 71 36.64 6.95 -13.92
CA GLN A 71 36.52 6.55 -12.51
C GLN A 71 35.60 7.51 -11.74
N VAL A 72 35.72 8.82 -11.95
CA VAL A 72 34.89 9.82 -11.28
C VAL A 72 33.41 9.67 -11.67
N GLU A 73 33.13 9.54 -12.97
CA GLU A 73 31.76 9.35 -13.48
C GLU A 73 31.12 8.07 -12.92
N LEU A 74 31.81 6.94 -13.05
CA LEU A 74 31.30 5.64 -12.57
C LEU A 74 31.12 5.62 -11.05
N LYS A 75 31.98 6.30 -10.31
CA LYS A 75 31.84 6.43 -8.86
C LYS A 75 30.58 7.21 -8.49
N TYR A 76 30.28 8.31 -9.19
CA TYR A 76 29.06 9.08 -8.97
C TYR A 76 27.81 8.25 -9.22
N ASP A 77 27.74 7.57 -10.36
CA ASP A 77 26.61 6.72 -10.73
C ASP A 77 26.44 5.55 -9.76
N PHE A 78 27.54 4.92 -9.38
CA PHE A 78 27.54 3.82 -8.42
C PHE A 78 27.05 4.27 -7.03
N GLU A 79 27.51 5.41 -6.52
CA GLU A 79 27.05 5.94 -5.23
C GLU A 79 25.55 6.24 -5.26
N ASN A 80 25.06 6.83 -6.35
CA ASN A 80 23.63 7.10 -6.52
C ASN A 80 22.79 5.81 -6.59
N ALA A 81 23.22 4.83 -7.39
CA ALA A 81 22.56 3.53 -7.52
C ALA A 81 22.56 2.75 -6.19
N SER A 82 23.68 2.74 -5.48
CA SER A 82 23.83 2.10 -4.17
C SER A 82 22.88 2.72 -3.16
N GLN A 83 22.78 4.06 -3.13
CA GLN A 83 21.82 4.74 -2.26
C GLN A 83 20.37 4.38 -2.60
N HIS A 84 20.03 4.27 -3.88
CA HIS A 84 18.69 3.84 -4.29
C HIS A 84 18.36 2.42 -3.84
N ILE A 85 19.32 1.50 -3.91
CA ILE A 85 19.16 0.12 -3.41
C ILE A 85 18.94 0.12 -1.90
N ILE A 86 19.73 0.88 -1.14
CA ILE A 86 19.54 0.96 0.31
C ILE A 86 18.18 1.58 0.65
N GLU A 87 17.78 2.65 -0.02
CA GLU A 87 16.44 3.25 0.16
C GLU A 87 15.31 2.28 -0.18
N TRP A 88 15.50 1.44 -1.18
CA TRP A 88 14.57 0.37 -1.52
C TRP A 88 14.46 -0.68 -0.40
N SER A 89 15.58 -1.09 0.23
CA SER A 89 15.54 -1.97 1.42
C SER A 89 14.85 -1.32 2.61
N ARG A 90 15.15 -0.04 2.89
CA ARG A 90 14.45 0.75 3.94
C ARG A 90 12.96 0.82 3.66
N HIS A 91 12.60 1.02 2.40
CA HIS A 91 11.21 1.05 1.97
C HIS A 91 10.51 -0.29 2.19
N ASN A 92 11.16 -1.42 1.89
CA ASN A 92 10.59 -2.76 2.10
C ASN A 92 10.32 -3.06 3.58
N ILE A 93 11.28 -2.87 4.49
CA ILE A 93 11.02 -3.09 5.93
C ILE A 93 9.83 -2.25 6.40
N ARG A 94 9.79 -0.98 5.98
CA ARG A 94 8.70 -0.07 6.34
C ARG A 94 7.35 -0.51 5.78
N ALA A 95 7.32 -1.17 4.63
CA ALA A 95 6.11 -1.73 4.05
C ALA A 95 5.69 -3.01 4.78
N ALA A 96 6.64 -3.93 5.03
CA ALA A 96 6.39 -5.15 5.78
C ALA A 96 5.81 -4.88 7.17
N GLN A 97 6.35 -3.90 7.91
CA GLN A 97 5.80 -3.54 9.23
C GLN A 97 4.37 -3.00 9.15
N GLN A 98 4.00 -2.29 8.08
CA GLN A 98 2.64 -1.80 7.90
C GLN A 98 1.66 -2.90 7.54
N ASP A 99 2.10 -3.83 6.70
CA ASP A 99 1.30 -4.99 6.32
C ASP A 99 1.13 -5.95 7.49
N PHE A 100 2.16 -6.12 8.32
CA PHE A 100 2.07 -6.79 9.61
C PHE A 100 1.07 -6.10 10.54
N GLY A 101 1.17 -4.77 10.69
CA GLY A 101 0.21 -3.99 11.50
C GLY A 101 -1.24 -4.16 11.04
N LYS A 102 -1.50 -4.10 9.73
CA LYS A 102 -2.82 -4.37 9.15
C LYS A 102 -3.30 -5.80 9.44
N THR A 103 -2.43 -6.79 9.21
CA THR A 103 -2.76 -8.20 9.43
C THR A 103 -3.12 -8.46 10.89
N LYS A 104 -2.35 -7.86 11.81
CA LYS A 104 -2.61 -7.92 13.25
C LYS A 104 -3.98 -7.34 13.61
N ILE A 105 -4.29 -6.12 13.15
CA ILE A 105 -5.62 -5.50 13.35
C ILE A 105 -6.74 -6.42 12.84
N ILE A 106 -6.63 -6.94 11.61
CA ILE A 106 -7.66 -7.81 11.02
C ILE A 106 -7.77 -9.15 11.75
N SER A 107 -6.68 -9.68 12.28
CA SER A 107 -6.71 -10.92 13.08
C SER A 107 -7.30 -10.72 14.48
N GLU A 108 -7.11 -9.55 15.09
CA GLU A 108 -7.50 -9.27 16.48
C GLU A 108 -8.85 -8.55 16.60
N MET A 109 -9.36 -7.94 15.52
CA MET A 109 -10.60 -7.16 15.54
C MET A 109 -11.80 -7.96 16.07
N GLY A 110 -12.68 -7.28 16.80
CA GLY A 110 -13.96 -7.81 17.26
C GLY A 110 -14.98 -7.98 16.12
N THR A 111 -16.16 -8.53 16.43
CA THR A 111 -17.29 -8.60 15.49
C THR A 111 -18.05 -7.27 15.37
N ASP A 112 -17.81 -6.33 16.29
CA ASP A 112 -18.31 -4.96 16.31
C ASP A 112 -17.31 -3.97 15.69
N GLU A 113 -16.24 -4.46 15.05
CA GLU A 113 -15.15 -3.64 14.52
C GLU A 113 -14.98 -3.85 13.02
N ALA A 114 -14.63 -2.78 12.31
CA ALA A 114 -14.30 -2.84 10.89
C ALA A 114 -12.96 -2.19 10.59
N PHE A 115 -12.26 -2.71 9.58
CA PHE A 115 -11.10 -2.09 8.96
C PHE A 115 -11.52 -1.49 7.62
N CYS A 116 -11.28 -0.20 7.44
CA CYS A 116 -11.60 0.51 6.21
C CYS A 116 -10.34 1.06 5.52
N THR A 117 -10.32 0.99 4.20
CA THR A 117 -9.29 1.65 3.38
C THR A 117 -9.96 2.69 2.50
N PHE A 118 -9.44 3.92 2.54
CA PHE A 118 -9.91 5.05 1.76
C PHE A 118 -8.88 5.39 0.71
N ASP A 119 -9.33 5.62 -0.51
CA ASP A 119 -8.46 5.99 -1.61
C ASP A 119 -9.16 6.89 -2.63
N TRP A 120 -8.40 7.82 -3.19
CA TRP A 120 -8.86 8.59 -4.34
C TRP A 120 -8.57 7.80 -5.61
N GLY A 121 -9.63 7.31 -6.25
CA GLY A 121 -9.50 6.67 -7.54
C GLY A 121 -8.98 7.64 -8.61
N GLN A 122 -8.36 7.09 -9.65
CA GLN A 122 -8.01 7.88 -10.83
C GLN A 122 -9.24 8.59 -11.39
N LYS A 123 -9.11 9.90 -11.66
CA LYS A 123 -10.21 10.69 -12.18
C LYS A 123 -10.75 10.10 -13.49
N ILE A 124 -12.07 10.08 -13.60
CA ILE A 124 -12.77 9.51 -14.76
C ILE A 124 -12.94 10.61 -15.80
N LEU A 125 -12.43 10.39 -17.00
CA LEU A 125 -12.65 11.31 -18.12
C LEU A 125 -14.04 11.08 -18.71
N PRO A 126 -14.77 12.14 -19.07
CA PRO A 126 -16.00 12.01 -19.85
C PRO A 126 -15.74 11.26 -21.15
N GLN A 127 -16.67 10.41 -21.58
CA GLN A 127 -16.59 9.57 -22.76
C GLN A 127 -17.96 9.49 -23.45
N GLU A 128 -18.01 9.75 -24.75
CA GLU A 128 -19.20 9.49 -25.57
C GLU A 128 -19.05 8.12 -26.24
N TYR A 129 -20.16 7.40 -26.48
CA TYR A 129 -20.14 6.15 -27.27
C TYR A 129 -19.50 6.35 -28.64
N ARG A 130 -19.74 7.51 -29.25
CA ARG A 130 -19.08 7.96 -30.47
C ARG A 130 -18.52 9.34 -30.27
N GLU A 131 -17.20 9.43 -30.24
CA GLU A 131 -16.50 10.68 -30.03
C GLU A 131 -15.67 11.09 -31.24
N SER A 132 -15.77 12.36 -31.63
CA SER A 132 -14.87 12.93 -32.63
C SER A 132 -13.51 13.26 -32.01
N GLN A 133 -12.44 13.17 -32.81
CA GLN A 133 -11.08 13.47 -32.36
C GLN A 133 -10.93 14.88 -31.77
N LYS A 134 -11.73 15.86 -32.20
CA LYS A 134 -11.72 17.23 -31.66
C LYS A 134 -12.26 17.31 -30.23
N LYS A 135 -13.28 16.52 -29.89
CA LYS A 135 -13.88 16.49 -28.55
C LYS A 135 -13.03 15.71 -27.54
N TYR A 136 -12.12 14.87 -28.02
CA TYR A 136 -11.28 14.02 -27.19
C TYR A 136 -10.35 14.80 -26.24
N PHE A 137 -9.87 15.98 -26.64
CA PHE A 137 -8.86 16.74 -25.89
C PHE A 137 -9.46 17.75 -24.91
N GLY A 138 -8.77 17.97 -23.77
CA GLY A 138 -9.06 19.06 -22.85
C GLY A 138 -10.26 18.86 -21.91
N LYS A 139 -10.69 17.60 -21.69
CA LYS A 139 -11.87 17.31 -20.87
C LYS A 139 -11.61 17.48 -19.38
N LYS A 140 -12.60 18.05 -18.69
CA LYS A 140 -12.65 18.07 -17.23
C LYS A 140 -13.05 16.69 -16.71
N SER A 141 -12.26 16.13 -15.80
CA SER A 141 -12.50 14.80 -15.24
C SER A 141 -13.31 14.85 -13.94
N THR A 142 -14.01 13.76 -13.64
CA THR A 142 -14.79 13.57 -12.41
C THR A 142 -13.93 12.86 -11.36
N SER A 143 -13.95 13.36 -10.13
CA SER A 143 -13.25 12.77 -9.00
C SER A 143 -14.10 11.66 -8.37
N VAL A 144 -13.48 10.56 -7.95
CA VAL A 144 -14.14 9.46 -7.26
C VAL A 144 -13.37 9.11 -5.99
N LEU A 145 -14.03 9.20 -4.84
CA LEU A 145 -13.51 8.64 -3.60
C LEU A 145 -14.08 7.23 -3.45
N ILE A 146 -13.22 6.28 -3.08
CA ILE A 146 -13.63 4.91 -2.80
C ILE A 146 -13.16 4.50 -1.41
N ASP A 147 -14.10 3.98 -0.63
CA ASP A 147 -13.80 3.42 0.68
C ASP A 147 -14.30 1.98 0.75
N SER A 148 -13.45 1.08 1.20
CA SER A 148 -13.76 -0.34 1.32
C SER A 148 -13.60 -0.80 2.76
N PHE A 149 -14.65 -1.42 3.30
CA PHE A 149 -14.76 -1.90 4.66
C PHE A 149 -14.64 -3.42 4.70
N VAL A 150 -13.97 -3.93 5.72
CA VAL A 150 -13.79 -5.36 6.00
C VAL A 150 -14.08 -5.59 7.47
N TRP A 151 -14.93 -6.56 7.80
CA TRP A 151 -15.25 -6.91 9.20
C TRP A 151 -15.48 -8.42 9.34
N LYS A 152 -15.41 -8.92 10.58
CA LYS A 152 -15.70 -10.32 10.89
C LYS A 152 -17.20 -10.55 11.04
N THR A 153 -17.71 -11.59 10.38
CA THR A 153 -19.15 -11.95 10.42
C THR A 153 -19.39 -13.21 11.25
N GLY A 154 -18.37 -14.04 11.48
CA GLY A 154 -18.46 -15.21 12.34
C GLY A 154 -17.18 -16.03 12.36
N SER A 155 -17.12 -17.04 13.23
CA SER A 155 -16.08 -18.07 13.24
C SER A 155 -16.71 -19.41 12.90
N ILE A 156 -16.11 -20.17 11.97
CA ILE A 156 -16.50 -21.57 11.78
C ILE A 156 -15.88 -22.34 12.95
N LEU A 157 -16.72 -22.88 13.84
CA LEU A 157 -16.26 -23.93 14.75
C LEU A 157 -15.91 -25.15 13.89
N PRO A 158 -14.70 -25.73 14.02
CA PRO A 158 -14.37 -26.93 13.26
C PRO A 158 -15.38 -28.03 13.63
N GLY A 159 -16.16 -28.46 12.63
CA GLY A 159 -16.98 -29.65 12.73
C GLY A 159 -16.10 -30.83 13.09
N ILE A 160 -16.53 -31.60 14.07
CA ILE A 160 -15.93 -32.86 14.50
C ILE A 160 -15.69 -33.72 13.23
N ASN A 161 -14.42 -34.10 12.98
CA ASN A 161 -13.90 -35.00 11.94
C ASN A 161 -13.07 -34.39 10.79
N MET A 162 -12.07 -33.55 11.08
CA MET A 162 -10.86 -33.50 10.23
C MET A 162 -9.60 -33.54 11.09
N VAL A 163 -8.67 -34.40 10.67
CA VAL A 163 -7.39 -34.71 11.31
C VAL A 163 -6.60 -33.42 11.59
N ALA A 164 -6.16 -33.27 12.84
CA ALA A 164 -5.42 -32.14 13.35
C ALA A 164 -4.14 -31.86 12.54
N THR A 165 -4.20 -30.90 11.63
CA THR A 165 -3.03 -30.17 11.13
C THR A 165 -3.38 -28.69 11.16
N ILE A 166 -2.88 -27.99 12.19
CA ILE A 166 -2.94 -26.53 12.42
C ILE A 166 -4.38 -25.97 12.52
N ALA A 167 -4.86 -25.84 13.75
CA ALA A 167 -6.10 -25.13 14.07
C ALA A 167 -5.94 -23.61 13.86
N THR A 168 -6.08 -23.14 12.62
CA THR A 168 -6.46 -21.74 12.36
C THR A 168 -7.98 -21.67 12.36
N SER A 169 -8.57 -21.06 13.38
CA SER A 169 -9.98 -20.66 13.35
C SER A 169 -10.22 -19.82 12.11
N SER A 170 -10.84 -20.39 11.08
CA SER A 170 -11.14 -19.68 9.84
C SER A 170 -12.25 -18.67 10.12
N CYS A 171 -11.86 -17.42 10.38
CA CYS A 171 -12.78 -16.30 10.51
C CYS A 171 -13.41 -16.01 9.15
N ILE A 172 -14.73 -15.88 9.12
CA ILE A 172 -15.45 -15.43 7.93
C ILE A 172 -15.45 -13.90 7.95
N PHE A 173 -14.92 -13.30 6.89
CA PHE A 173 -14.93 -11.86 6.70
C PHE A 173 -15.97 -11.45 5.67
N SER A 174 -16.65 -10.34 5.93
CA SER A 174 -17.48 -9.64 4.96
C SER A 174 -16.79 -8.36 4.50
N THR A 175 -17.16 -7.92 3.30
CA THR A 175 -16.62 -6.69 2.71
C THR A 175 -17.72 -5.91 2.01
N GLU A 176 -17.70 -4.58 2.14
CA GLU A 176 -18.56 -3.66 1.41
C GLU A 176 -17.73 -2.45 0.98
N SER A 177 -17.94 -1.98 -0.26
CA SER A 177 -17.28 -0.79 -0.78
C SER A 177 -18.30 0.30 -1.10
N TYR A 178 -17.88 1.55 -0.95
CA TYR A 178 -18.69 2.72 -1.25
C TYR A 178 -17.90 3.62 -2.18
N ILE A 179 -18.51 4.00 -3.30
CA ILE A 179 -17.94 4.93 -4.25
C ILE A 179 -18.77 6.20 -4.23
N LEU A 180 -18.13 7.34 -3.94
CA LEU A 180 -18.74 8.65 -4.06
C LEU A 180 -18.17 9.37 -5.29
N ALA A 181 -19.00 9.51 -6.32
CA ALA A 181 -18.68 10.31 -7.48
C ALA A 181 -18.94 11.80 -7.20
N LEU A 182 -17.92 12.63 -7.42
CA LEU A 182 -17.94 14.03 -7.05
C LEU A 182 -17.84 14.95 -8.25
N THR A 183 -18.85 15.78 -8.40
CA THR A 183 -18.88 16.81 -9.44
C THR A 183 -17.90 17.93 -9.10
N ASN A 184 -16.91 18.15 -9.96
CA ASN A 184 -15.96 19.28 -9.88
C ASN A 184 -15.08 19.35 -8.62
N ALA A 185 -14.82 18.23 -7.92
CA ALA A 185 -14.01 18.25 -6.70
C ALA A 185 -12.50 18.46 -6.96
N PRO A 186 -11.87 19.49 -6.35
CA PRO A 186 -10.42 19.69 -6.39
C PRO A 186 -9.62 18.62 -5.63
N GLN A 187 -10.27 17.82 -4.77
CA GLN A 187 -9.66 16.82 -3.90
C GLN A 187 -8.79 17.45 -2.81
N THR A 188 -9.28 18.54 -2.22
CA THR A 188 -8.69 19.16 -1.04
C THR A 188 -8.88 18.30 0.22
N GLU A 189 -8.29 18.73 1.34
CA GLU A 189 -8.53 18.11 2.64
C GLU A 189 -10.02 18.15 3.03
N ILE A 190 -10.67 19.31 2.94
CA ILE A 190 -12.09 19.44 3.29
C ILE A 190 -12.96 18.55 2.41
N ASP A 191 -12.63 18.42 1.12
CA ASP A 191 -13.36 17.52 0.22
C ASP A 191 -13.23 16.07 0.65
N THR A 192 -12.03 15.67 1.08
CA THR A 192 -11.72 14.30 1.52
C THR A 192 -12.44 13.97 2.83
N LEU A 193 -12.41 14.89 3.79
CA LEU A 193 -13.10 14.75 5.08
C LEU A 193 -14.62 14.72 4.89
N SER A 194 -15.17 15.60 4.07
CA SER A 194 -16.61 15.70 3.82
C SER A 194 -17.15 14.48 3.08
N ALA A 195 -16.44 14.02 2.05
CA ALA A 195 -16.76 12.79 1.34
C ALA A 195 -16.67 11.56 2.26
N GLY A 196 -15.64 11.52 3.11
CA GLY A 196 -15.47 10.46 4.09
C GLY A 196 -16.59 10.42 5.14
N GLU A 197 -17.05 11.56 5.64
CA GLU A 197 -18.21 11.62 6.55
C GLU A 197 -19.48 11.05 5.90
N ILE A 198 -19.73 11.39 4.62
CA ILE A 198 -20.87 10.85 3.87
C ILE A 198 -20.82 9.33 3.80
N ILE A 199 -19.65 8.76 3.48
CA ILE A 199 -19.48 7.32 3.34
C ILE A 199 -19.57 6.61 4.70
N VAL A 200 -18.87 7.10 5.74
CA VAL A 200 -18.92 6.50 7.08
C VAL A 200 -20.35 6.54 7.64
N LYS A 201 -21.08 7.63 7.43
CA LYS A 201 -22.49 7.75 7.80
C LYS A 201 -23.35 6.69 7.12
N GLN A 202 -23.16 6.47 5.81
CA GLN A 202 -23.89 5.42 5.10
C GLN A 202 -23.51 4.03 5.60
N PHE A 203 -22.22 3.75 5.78
CA PHE A 203 -21.74 2.46 6.28
C PHE A 203 -22.33 2.13 7.65
N GLN A 204 -22.37 3.11 8.56
CA GLN A 204 -22.97 2.92 9.88
C GLN A 204 -24.48 2.68 9.82
N ALA A 205 -25.19 3.33 8.89
CA ALA A 205 -26.61 3.09 8.68
C ALA A 205 -26.88 1.67 8.14
N ASP A 206 -26.01 1.18 7.26
CA ASP A 206 -26.11 -0.17 6.69
C ASP A 206 -25.71 -1.26 7.70
N TYR A 207 -24.72 -0.98 8.55
CA TYR A 207 -24.13 -1.93 9.48
C TYR A 207 -24.05 -1.39 10.91
N PRO A 208 -25.20 -1.13 11.57
CA PRO A 208 -25.24 -0.46 12.88
C PRO A 208 -24.63 -1.28 14.02
N HIS A 209 -24.36 -2.57 13.82
CA HIS A 209 -23.66 -3.42 14.78
C HIS A 209 -22.15 -3.12 14.87
N ILE A 210 -21.57 -2.50 13.84
CA ILE A 210 -20.18 -2.06 13.86
C ILE A 210 -20.11 -0.74 14.63
N LYS A 211 -19.38 -0.75 15.74
CA LYS A 211 -19.21 0.36 16.66
C LYS A 211 -17.81 0.95 16.65
N LYS A 212 -16.82 0.24 16.08
CA LYS A 212 -15.44 0.72 16.05
C LYS A 212 -14.81 0.59 14.68
N LEU A 213 -13.89 1.50 14.36
CA LEU A 213 -13.29 1.63 13.05
C LEU A 213 -11.76 1.72 13.13
N HIS A 214 -11.09 0.96 12.26
CA HIS A 214 -9.67 1.10 11.94
C HIS A 214 -9.56 1.66 10.53
N LYS A 215 -8.99 2.87 10.39
CA LYS A 215 -8.88 3.54 9.09
C LYS A 215 -7.47 3.41 8.52
N ARG A 216 -7.38 3.12 7.23
CA ARG A 216 -6.15 3.22 6.44
C ARG A 216 -6.37 4.12 5.24
N THR A 217 -5.39 4.97 4.96
CA THR A 217 -5.38 5.78 3.73
C THR A 217 -4.04 5.62 3.03
N ASP A 218 -3.92 6.14 1.81
CA ASP A 218 -2.60 6.41 1.27
C ASP A 218 -1.94 7.59 2.04
N ASN A 219 -0.76 8.01 1.59
CA ASN A 219 -0.07 9.17 2.16
C ASN A 219 -0.05 10.36 1.19
N ALA A 220 -1.12 10.54 0.41
CA ALA A 220 -1.30 11.73 -0.40
C ALA A 220 -1.60 12.96 0.48
N GLY A 221 -1.27 14.13 -0.05
CA GLY A 221 -1.36 15.40 0.69
C GLY A 221 -2.76 15.73 1.20
N ASN A 222 -3.80 15.27 0.51
CA ASN A 222 -5.20 15.47 0.88
C ASN A 222 -5.69 14.59 2.04
N PHE A 223 -4.94 13.54 2.41
CA PHE A 223 -5.18 12.72 3.60
C PHE A 223 -4.20 13.03 4.75
N SER A 224 -3.21 13.89 4.55
CA SER A 224 -2.03 13.98 5.43
C SER A 224 -1.80 15.38 6.03
N SER A 225 -2.87 16.16 6.24
CA SER A 225 -2.74 17.43 6.96
C SER A 225 -2.46 17.20 8.45
N HIS A 226 -2.05 18.26 9.14
CA HIS A 226 -1.85 18.22 10.59
C HIS A 226 -3.14 18.00 11.38
N GLY A 227 -4.28 18.50 10.89
CA GLY A 227 -5.58 18.41 11.55
C GLY A 227 -6.39 17.17 11.19
N THR A 228 -6.12 16.54 10.04
CA THR A 228 -6.90 15.40 9.52
C THR A 228 -7.16 14.29 10.56
N PRO A 229 -6.16 13.81 11.35
CA PRO A 229 -6.41 12.76 12.33
C PRO A 229 -7.42 13.16 13.42
N GLU A 230 -7.45 14.44 13.78
CA GLU A 230 -8.35 14.93 14.81
C GLU A 230 -9.76 15.13 14.27
N VAL A 231 -9.88 15.70 13.06
CA VAL A 231 -11.17 15.92 12.41
C VAL A 231 -11.86 14.59 12.13
N GLU A 232 -11.13 13.57 11.69
CA GLU A 232 -11.70 12.24 11.51
C GLU A 232 -12.24 11.64 12.82
N LYS A 233 -11.59 11.89 13.96
CA LYS A 233 -12.10 11.49 15.28
C LYS A 233 -13.40 12.24 15.60
N VAL A 234 -13.45 13.55 15.37
CA VAL A 234 -14.66 14.38 15.56
C VAL A 234 -15.82 13.88 14.69
N ILE A 235 -15.55 13.55 13.42
CA ILE A 235 -16.54 12.97 12.51
C ILE A 235 -17.05 11.64 13.05
N CYS A 236 -16.15 10.73 13.44
CA CYS A 236 -16.52 9.42 13.94
C CYS A 236 -17.33 9.51 15.25
N ASP A 237 -16.94 10.38 16.18
CA ASP A 237 -17.65 10.61 17.45
C ASP A 237 -19.06 11.16 17.22
N ARG A 238 -19.19 12.13 16.30
CA ARG A 238 -20.48 12.69 15.90
C ARG A 238 -21.42 11.65 15.31
N LEU A 239 -20.87 10.70 14.56
CA LEU A 239 -21.63 9.59 14.01
C LEU A 239 -21.90 8.50 15.07
N GLY A 240 -21.15 8.44 16.16
CA GLY A 240 -21.28 7.39 17.18
C GLY A 240 -20.53 6.09 16.81
N ILE A 241 -19.39 6.23 16.15
CA ILE A 241 -18.44 5.15 15.87
C ILE A 241 -17.08 5.51 16.47
N ASP A 242 -16.45 4.59 17.19
CA ASP A 242 -15.14 4.81 17.81
C ASP A 242 -14.02 4.58 16.79
N LEU A 243 -13.36 5.66 16.36
CA LEU A 243 -12.13 5.54 15.55
C LEU A 243 -10.98 5.07 16.45
N LEU A 244 -10.48 3.85 16.24
CA LEU A 244 -9.43 3.24 17.07
C LEU A 244 -8.03 3.48 16.53
N THR A 245 -7.85 3.34 15.21
CA THR A 245 -6.56 3.55 14.56
C THR A 245 -6.70 4.28 13.25
N ARG A 246 -5.65 5.02 12.90
CA ARG A 246 -5.47 5.64 11.59
C ARG A 246 -4.06 5.35 11.08
N ASP A 247 -3.96 4.56 10.02
CA ASP A 247 -2.71 4.14 9.40
C ASP A 247 -2.52 4.77 8.02
N TYR A 248 -1.26 5.04 7.64
CA TYR A 248 -0.89 5.58 6.34
C TYR A 248 -0.10 4.55 5.54
N SER A 249 -0.50 4.26 4.31
CA SER A 249 0.21 3.31 3.45
C SER A 249 1.55 3.83 2.97
N LYS A 250 2.54 2.94 2.76
CA LYS A 250 3.75 3.29 2.01
C LYS A 250 3.40 3.58 0.55
N VAL A 251 3.93 4.69 0.06
CA VAL A 251 3.93 5.09 -1.36
C VAL A 251 4.35 3.90 -2.23
N GLN A 252 3.62 3.58 -3.30
CA GLN A 252 3.88 2.49 -4.26
C GLN A 252 3.73 1.03 -3.75
N LYS A 253 3.31 0.80 -2.50
CA LYS A 253 3.01 -0.57 -1.99
C LYS A 253 1.54 -0.79 -1.64
N GLY A 254 0.67 0.19 -1.89
CA GLY A 254 -0.73 0.18 -1.50
C GLY A 254 -1.70 -0.38 -2.53
N LYS A 255 -1.36 -1.46 -3.26
CA LYS A 255 -2.38 -2.12 -4.09
C LYS A 255 -3.45 -2.69 -3.19
N ASP A 256 -4.57 -1.99 -3.14
CA ASP A 256 -5.60 -2.21 -2.14
C ASP A 256 -6.89 -2.78 -2.76
N ILE A 257 -7.83 -3.21 -1.91
CA ILE A 257 -9.20 -3.50 -2.31
C ILE A 257 -9.81 -2.35 -3.12
N CYS A 258 -9.51 -1.09 -2.80
CA CYS A 258 -9.97 0.08 -3.54
C CYS A 258 -9.48 0.10 -5.00
N ASP A 259 -8.21 -0.22 -5.27
CA ASP A 259 -7.67 -0.34 -6.64
C ASP A 259 -8.40 -1.41 -7.45
N ARG A 260 -8.66 -2.57 -6.82
CA ARG A 260 -9.36 -3.69 -7.46
C ARG A 260 -10.79 -3.31 -7.82
N ILE A 261 -11.52 -2.66 -6.91
CA ILE A 261 -12.89 -2.22 -7.17
C ILE A 261 -12.91 -1.13 -8.23
N CYS A 262 -11.97 -0.18 -8.21
CA CYS A 262 -11.80 0.81 -9.29
C CYS A 262 -11.58 0.15 -10.67
N GLY A 263 -10.80 -0.93 -10.73
CA GLY A 263 -10.61 -1.72 -11.94
C GLY A 263 -11.94 -2.29 -12.47
N VAL A 264 -12.72 -2.94 -11.61
CA VAL A 264 -14.03 -3.50 -11.97
C VAL A 264 -15.02 -2.39 -12.37
N ALA A 265 -15.01 -1.26 -11.67
CA ALA A 265 -15.86 -0.12 -11.97
C ALA A 265 -15.59 0.45 -13.37
N LYS A 266 -14.32 0.55 -13.77
CA LYS A 266 -13.93 0.97 -15.12
C LYS A 266 -14.45 0.02 -16.18
N ASP A 267 -14.35 -1.29 -15.96
CA ASP A 267 -14.86 -2.29 -16.90
C ASP A 267 -16.39 -2.20 -17.01
N ARG A 268 -17.08 -1.94 -15.90
CA ARG A 268 -18.54 -1.79 -15.92
C ARG A 268 -18.99 -0.55 -16.71
N MET A 269 -18.34 0.59 -16.49
CA MET A 269 -18.61 1.81 -17.24
C MET A 269 -18.30 1.64 -18.75
N ARG A 270 -17.23 0.92 -19.11
CA ARG A 270 -16.94 0.59 -20.52
C ARG A 270 -18.06 -0.24 -21.15
N SER A 271 -18.60 -1.21 -20.41
CA SER A 271 -19.76 -2.00 -20.86
C SER A 271 -20.99 -1.11 -21.07
N TRP A 272 -21.24 -0.15 -20.18
CA TRP A 272 -22.34 0.81 -20.32
C TRP A 272 -22.19 1.70 -21.56
N ILE A 273 -20.98 2.19 -21.84
CA ILE A 273 -20.71 2.97 -23.05
C ILE A 273 -20.92 2.11 -24.30
N ALA A 274 -20.50 0.85 -24.28
CA ALA A 274 -20.63 -0.07 -25.41
C ALA A 274 -22.10 -0.36 -25.81
N THR A 275 -23.07 -0.13 -24.92
CA THR A 275 -24.51 -0.24 -25.24
C THR A 275 -25.10 1.02 -25.87
N GLY A 276 -24.27 2.01 -26.20
CA GLY A 276 -24.68 3.25 -26.87
C GLY A 276 -24.85 4.45 -25.94
N ASN A 277 -24.57 4.30 -24.65
CA ASN A 277 -24.70 5.38 -23.67
C ASN A 277 -23.45 6.25 -23.58
N ASN A 278 -23.62 7.45 -23.04
CA ASN A 278 -22.52 8.38 -22.78
C ASN A 278 -22.25 8.45 -21.28
N LEU A 279 -21.01 8.82 -20.95
CA LEU A 279 -20.53 9.05 -19.60
C LEU A 279 -19.98 10.48 -19.55
N LEU A 280 -20.81 11.46 -19.22
CA LEU A 280 -20.48 12.89 -19.29
C LEU A 280 -20.34 13.54 -17.93
N ASN A 281 -21.11 13.07 -16.96
CA ASN A 281 -21.18 13.67 -15.63
C ASN A 281 -21.17 12.58 -14.52
N ALA A 282 -21.24 13.02 -13.25
CA ALA A 282 -21.18 12.10 -12.11
C ALA A 282 -22.41 11.19 -11.99
N HIS A 283 -23.60 11.62 -12.45
CA HIS A 283 -24.79 10.77 -12.52
C HIS A 283 -24.61 9.66 -13.56
N ASP A 284 -24.08 9.98 -14.74
CA ASP A 284 -23.80 8.96 -15.76
C ASP A 284 -22.73 7.96 -15.28
N ILE A 285 -21.76 8.41 -14.48
CA ILE A 285 -20.78 7.54 -13.82
C ILE A 285 -21.48 6.57 -12.87
N LYS A 286 -22.41 7.06 -12.05
CA LYS A 286 -23.20 6.21 -11.15
C LYS A 286 -24.00 5.18 -11.94
N GLU A 287 -24.78 5.61 -12.93
CA GLU A 287 -25.55 4.71 -13.79
C GLU A 287 -24.66 3.68 -14.49
N GLY A 288 -23.50 4.13 -15.00
CA GLY A 288 -22.52 3.27 -15.64
C GLY A 288 -21.90 2.25 -14.69
N MET A 289 -21.71 2.57 -13.41
CA MET A 289 -21.23 1.62 -12.40
C MET A 289 -22.32 0.68 -11.89
N GLU A 290 -23.59 1.11 -11.91
CA GLU A 290 -24.76 0.33 -11.51
C GLU A 290 -25.33 -0.53 -12.65
N HIS A 291 -24.86 -0.32 -13.89
CA HIS A 291 -25.27 -1.08 -15.06
C HIS A 291 -25.13 -2.60 -14.87
N ALA A 292 -26.06 -3.37 -15.45
CA ALA A 292 -26.04 -4.83 -15.51
C ALA A 292 -25.76 -5.51 -14.14
N GLY A 293 -26.55 -5.11 -13.14
CA GLY A 293 -26.47 -5.61 -11.75
C GLY A 293 -25.38 -4.96 -10.89
N GLY A 294 -24.70 -3.95 -11.43
CA GLY A 294 -23.68 -3.17 -10.72
C GLY A 294 -22.40 -3.93 -10.39
N ILE A 295 -21.73 -3.47 -9.33
CA ILE A 295 -20.48 -4.04 -8.82
C ILE A 295 -20.80 -4.77 -7.51
N LYS A 296 -20.37 -6.03 -7.40
CA LYS A 296 -20.63 -6.86 -6.23
C LYS A 296 -20.10 -6.20 -4.94
N ASN A 297 -20.97 -6.12 -3.93
CA ASN A 297 -20.70 -5.51 -2.61
C ASN A 297 -20.15 -4.09 -2.75
N THR A 298 -20.74 -3.30 -3.65
CA THR A 298 -20.36 -1.92 -3.85
C THR A 298 -21.59 -1.07 -4.07
N LYS A 299 -21.70 0.03 -3.31
CA LYS A 299 -22.74 1.04 -3.48
C LYS A 299 -22.15 2.30 -4.07
N VAL A 300 -22.91 2.97 -4.95
CA VAL A 300 -22.45 4.19 -5.62
C VAL A 300 -23.41 5.34 -5.34
N ALA A 301 -22.85 6.51 -5.01
CA ALA A 301 -23.59 7.75 -4.81
C ALA A 301 -22.95 8.89 -5.61
N VAL A 302 -23.70 9.97 -5.74
CA VAL A 302 -23.24 11.23 -6.32
C VAL A 302 -23.39 12.34 -5.28
N ALA A 303 -22.35 13.13 -5.12
CA ALA A 303 -22.38 14.35 -4.33
C ALA A 303 -21.75 15.53 -5.07
N GLU A 304 -22.10 16.72 -4.63
CA GLU A 304 -21.57 17.98 -5.12
C GLU A 304 -21.05 18.82 -3.95
N ILE A 305 -20.00 19.61 -4.22
CA ILE A 305 -19.50 20.60 -3.27
C ILE A 305 -20.45 21.79 -3.32
N ILE A 306 -20.92 22.22 -2.15
CA ILE A 306 -21.69 23.45 -1.98
C ILE A 306 -20.70 24.63 -1.91
N PRO A 307 -20.69 25.55 -2.88
CA PRO A 307 -19.75 26.66 -2.88
C PRO A 307 -19.90 27.54 -1.63
N GLY A 308 -18.79 27.83 -0.95
CA GLY A 308 -18.76 28.67 0.25
C GLY A 308 -19.27 27.97 1.53
N ALA A 309 -19.65 26.69 1.46
CA ALA A 309 -20.00 25.91 2.63
C ALA A 309 -18.81 25.11 3.16
N GLY A 310 -18.94 24.70 4.43
CA GLY A 310 -17.99 23.85 5.13
C GLY A 310 -16.80 24.62 5.70
N HIS A 311 -16.23 24.02 6.74
CA HIS A 311 -15.16 24.59 7.53
C HIS A 311 -14.30 23.47 8.07
N VAL A 312 -12.98 23.67 8.03
CA VAL A 312 -12.02 22.82 8.74
C VAL A 312 -11.11 23.79 9.48
N GLU A 313 -11.14 23.76 10.81
CA GLU A 313 -10.28 24.61 11.60
C GLU A 313 -8.81 24.18 11.43
N GLU A 314 -7.95 25.15 11.09
CA GLU A 314 -6.51 24.89 10.95
C GLU A 314 -5.89 24.58 12.30
N THR A 315 -5.27 23.40 12.41
CA THR A 315 -4.56 23.04 13.63
C THR A 315 -3.17 22.54 13.37
N ASN A 316 -2.23 23.07 14.15
CA ASN A 316 -0.89 22.50 14.22
C ASN A 316 -0.85 21.43 15.32
N VAL A 317 -0.80 20.17 14.88
CA VAL A 317 -0.53 19.02 15.74
C VAL A 317 0.94 18.64 15.57
N PRO A 318 1.75 18.73 16.65
CA PRO A 318 3.17 18.37 16.59
C PRO A 318 3.37 16.95 16.08
N ASN A 319 4.47 16.72 15.35
CA ASN A 319 4.92 15.40 14.90
C ASN A 319 3.98 14.64 13.92
N VAL A 320 2.86 15.23 13.47
CA VAL A 320 1.96 14.59 12.49
C VAL A 320 2.63 14.35 11.14
N SER A 321 3.52 15.24 10.68
CA SER A 321 4.25 15.03 9.40
C SER A 321 5.14 13.77 9.39
N SER A 322 5.57 13.29 10.56
CA SER A 322 6.29 12.03 10.72
C SER A 322 5.40 10.85 11.09
N ALA A 323 4.13 11.09 11.43
CA ALA A 323 3.17 10.05 11.80
C ALA A 323 2.98 9.06 10.65
N ARG A 324 2.91 7.78 11.01
CA ARG A 324 2.56 6.68 10.09
C ARG A 324 1.46 5.78 10.63
N SER A 325 1.20 5.89 11.92
CA SER A 325 0.08 5.30 12.60
C SER A 325 -0.34 6.23 13.73
N VAL A 326 -1.64 6.35 13.96
CA VAL A 326 -2.23 7.06 15.09
C VAL A 326 -3.15 6.08 15.78
N ARG A 327 -3.08 6.01 17.11
CA ARG A 327 -4.05 5.28 17.95
C ARG A 327 -4.81 6.26 18.79
N TYR A 328 -6.11 6.07 18.91
CA TYR A 328 -6.97 6.94 19.68
C TYR A 328 -7.31 6.26 21.01
N THR A 329 -7.36 7.05 22.08
CA THR A 329 -7.89 6.66 23.38
C THR A 329 -8.99 7.63 23.77
N GLN A 330 -9.57 7.48 24.96
CA GLN A 330 -10.59 8.44 25.42
C GLN A 330 -10.02 9.83 25.68
N GLU A 331 -8.77 9.94 26.12
CA GLU A 331 -8.18 11.20 26.60
C GLU A 331 -7.16 11.82 25.63
N ALA A 332 -6.54 11.00 24.77
CA ALA A 332 -5.46 11.44 23.90
C ALA A 332 -5.32 10.54 22.65
N LYS A 333 -4.62 11.07 21.65
CA LYS A 333 -4.12 10.26 20.53
C LYS A 333 -2.63 9.97 20.72
N LYS A 334 -2.20 8.76 20.38
CA LYS A 334 -0.79 8.36 20.34
C LYS A 334 -0.31 8.30 18.90
N ILE A 335 0.75 9.03 18.59
CA ILE A 335 1.38 9.05 17.28
C ILE A 335 2.56 8.09 17.25
N TYR A 336 2.70 7.34 16.16
CA TYR A 336 3.82 6.42 15.92
C TYR A 336 4.49 6.70 14.57
N LYS A 337 5.83 6.59 14.51
CA LYS A 337 6.61 6.64 13.26
C LYS A 337 6.56 5.33 12.46
N ALA A 338 6.30 4.22 13.14
CA ALA A 338 6.05 2.90 12.58
C ALA A 338 5.04 2.17 13.49
N SER A 339 4.07 1.49 12.89
CA SER A 339 3.07 0.73 13.65
C SER A 339 3.74 -0.30 14.56
N ASN A 340 3.27 -0.43 15.81
CA ASN A 340 3.81 -1.35 16.83
C ASN A 340 5.25 -1.09 17.31
N ILE A 341 5.88 0.05 16.97
CA ILE A 341 7.23 0.39 17.45
C ILE A 341 7.17 1.52 18.49
N GLY A 342 7.71 1.25 19.67
CA GLY A 342 7.70 2.15 20.83
C GLY A 342 6.32 2.31 21.48
N SER A 343 6.28 3.11 22.53
CA SER A 343 5.05 3.42 23.29
C SER A 343 4.16 4.49 22.65
N GLY A 344 4.68 5.20 21.65
CA GLY A 344 4.04 6.29 20.92
C GLY A 344 4.06 7.62 21.70
N ILE A 345 4.10 8.73 20.97
CA ILE A 345 4.01 10.08 21.57
C ILE A 345 2.55 10.39 21.83
N SER A 346 2.19 10.61 23.10
CA SER A 346 0.83 10.98 23.51
C SER A 346 0.57 12.46 23.28
N ILE A 347 -0.53 12.78 22.60
CA ILE A 347 -0.97 14.15 22.31
C ILE A 347 -2.44 14.26 22.69
N LYS A 348 -2.75 15.20 23.60
CA LYS A 348 -4.12 15.48 24.02
C LYS A 348 -4.97 15.97 22.85
N TYR A 349 -6.27 15.74 22.95
CA TYR A 349 -7.22 16.26 21.98
C TYR A 349 -7.30 17.79 22.05
N LYS A 350 -7.45 18.42 20.90
CA LYS A 350 -7.84 19.81 20.75
C LYS A 350 -9.30 19.85 20.33
N THR A 351 -10.04 20.84 20.82
CA THR A 351 -11.34 21.16 20.23
C THR A 351 -11.09 21.66 18.82
N ILE A 352 -11.74 21.03 17.84
CA ILE A 352 -11.64 21.41 16.43
C ILE A 352 -13.05 21.43 15.85
N GLU A 353 -13.36 22.50 15.13
CA GLU A 353 -14.61 22.61 14.38
C GLU A 353 -14.47 22.03 12.97
N PHE A 354 -15.49 21.27 12.57
CA PHE A 354 -15.59 20.69 11.24
C PHE A 354 -17.03 20.72 10.74
N GLU A 355 -17.23 21.32 9.56
CA GLU A 355 -18.49 21.35 8.84
C GLU A 355 -18.34 20.76 7.45
N ASN A 356 -19.25 19.85 7.10
CA ASN A 356 -19.28 19.18 5.81
C ASN A 356 -19.59 20.18 4.67
N ASN A 357 -18.82 20.15 3.58
CA ASN A 357 -19.03 21.02 2.43
C ASN A 357 -19.84 20.37 1.29
N MET A 358 -20.38 19.17 1.47
CA MET A 358 -20.99 18.38 0.39
C MET A 358 -22.47 18.11 0.60
N ARG A 359 -23.20 18.04 -0.52
CA ARG A 359 -24.57 17.54 -0.57
C ARG A 359 -24.65 16.32 -1.47
N VAL A 360 -25.27 15.26 -0.97
CA VAL A 360 -25.60 14.08 -1.77
C VAL A 360 -26.76 14.43 -2.70
N THR A 361 -26.53 14.37 -4.01
CA THR A 361 -27.54 14.62 -5.05
C THR A 361 -28.16 13.32 -5.57
N SER A 362 -27.45 12.20 -5.43
CA SER A 362 -27.97 10.87 -5.72
C SER A 362 -27.49 9.89 -4.65
N PRO A 363 -28.39 9.33 -3.82
CA PRO A 363 -28.00 8.51 -2.67
C PRO A 363 -27.37 7.19 -3.08
N PHE A 364 -26.71 6.52 -2.14
CA PHE A 364 -26.21 5.17 -2.33
C PHE A 364 -27.37 4.21 -2.66
N THR A 365 -27.26 3.46 -3.74
CA THR A 365 -28.23 2.40 -4.05
C THR A 365 -27.62 1.03 -3.77
N VAL A 366 -28.50 0.08 -3.44
CA VAL A 366 -28.13 -1.34 -3.47
C VAL A 366 -28.22 -1.78 -4.92
N PRO A 367 -27.15 -2.34 -5.52
CA PRO A 367 -27.24 -2.89 -6.86
C PRO A 367 -28.39 -3.90 -6.91
N ILE A 368 -29.33 -3.72 -7.83
CA ILE A 368 -30.39 -4.70 -8.06
C ILE A 368 -29.68 -5.94 -8.57
N ASN A 369 -29.51 -6.94 -7.70
CA ASN A 369 -29.20 -8.30 -8.12
C ASN A 369 -30.40 -8.75 -8.94
N ASP A 370 -30.34 -8.57 -10.26
CA ASP A 370 -31.31 -9.16 -11.15
C ASP A 370 -31.21 -10.68 -10.96
N GLN A 371 -32.21 -11.24 -10.26
CA GLN A 371 -32.68 -12.60 -10.50
C GLN A 371 -33.30 -12.73 -11.91
N LEU A 372 -33.14 -11.73 -12.79
CA LEU A 372 -33.61 -11.70 -14.17
C LEU A 372 -32.45 -11.52 -15.16
N SER A 373 -31.64 -12.56 -15.33
CA SER A 373 -31.23 -12.95 -16.69
C SER A 373 -30.92 -14.45 -16.72
N GLY A 374 -31.92 -15.21 -17.20
CA GLY A 374 -31.80 -16.59 -17.63
C GLY A 374 -30.94 -16.73 -18.88
N ALA A 375 -29.67 -16.33 -18.78
CA ALA A 375 -28.63 -16.66 -19.74
C ALA A 375 -27.34 -16.93 -18.96
N ILE A 376 -27.33 -18.05 -18.22
CA ILE A 376 -26.07 -18.74 -17.92
C ILE A 376 -25.40 -18.93 -19.30
N PRO A 377 -24.22 -18.34 -19.57
CA PRO A 377 -23.45 -18.76 -20.73
C PRO A 377 -23.27 -20.26 -20.53
N LYS A 378 -23.82 -21.10 -21.42
CA LYS A 378 -23.70 -22.56 -21.33
C LYS A 378 -22.22 -22.86 -21.08
N ARG A 379 -21.85 -23.14 -19.82
CA ARG A 379 -20.58 -23.76 -19.51
C ARG A 379 -20.61 -25.05 -20.30
N ARG A 380 -19.62 -25.27 -21.16
CA ARG A 380 -19.50 -26.57 -21.80
C ARG A 380 -19.38 -27.60 -20.67
N ALA A 381 -20.23 -28.61 -20.72
CA ALA A 381 -20.42 -29.59 -19.65
C ALA A 381 -19.22 -30.55 -19.48
N ASP A 382 -18.11 -30.30 -20.17
CA ASP A 382 -16.92 -31.16 -20.27
C ASP A 382 -15.77 -30.74 -19.32
N ARG A 383 -15.99 -29.76 -18.43
CA ARG A 383 -15.03 -29.43 -17.35
C ARG A 383 -15.73 -29.24 -16.00
N GLU A 384 -16.09 -30.34 -15.36
CA GLU A 384 -16.19 -30.41 -13.90
C GLU A 384 -14.78 -30.60 -13.31
N TYR A 385 -13.95 -29.56 -13.43
CA TYR A 385 -12.78 -29.42 -12.57
C TYR A 385 -13.14 -28.31 -11.59
N TYR A 386 -13.06 -28.57 -10.29
CA TYR A 386 -13.12 -27.50 -9.30
C TYR A 386 -11.98 -26.54 -9.62
N ASP A 387 -12.29 -25.41 -10.27
CA ASP A 387 -11.32 -24.35 -10.56
C ASP A 387 -10.92 -23.71 -9.22
N LEU A 388 -9.97 -24.34 -8.52
CA LEU A 388 -9.31 -23.75 -7.37
C LEU A 388 -8.72 -22.41 -7.82
N LEU A 389 -9.14 -21.34 -7.17
CA LEU A 389 -8.66 -19.99 -7.42
C LEU A 389 -7.35 -19.80 -6.67
N PHE A 390 -6.31 -19.40 -7.40
CA PHE A 390 -4.99 -19.14 -6.82
C PHE A 390 -4.83 -17.68 -6.40
N CYS A 391 -4.13 -17.45 -5.29
CA CYS A 391 -3.77 -16.10 -4.90
C CYS A 391 -2.81 -15.46 -5.92
N PRO A 392 -3.11 -14.26 -6.46
CA PRO A 392 -2.24 -13.60 -7.44
C PRO A 392 -0.99 -12.95 -6.81
N VAL A 393 -0.86 -12.96 -5.47
CA VAL A 393 0.30 -12.41 -4.77
C VAL A 393 1.50 -13.33 -4.96
N THR A 394 2.60 -12.75 -5.45
CA THR A 394 3.81 -13.49 -5.84
C THR A 394 4.36 -14.32 -4.67
N GLY A 395 4.49 -15.63 -4.89
CA GLY A 395 4.98 -16.57 -3.89
C GLY A 395 3.88 -17.18 -3.00
N CYS A 396 2.66 -16.65 -3.03
CA CYS A 396 1.54 -17.23 -2.28
C CYS A 396 1.07 -18.55 -2.92
N THR A 397 0.94 -19.60 -2.11
CA THR A 397 0.52 -20.95 -2.50
C THR A 397 -0.93 -21.26 -2.09
N ALA A 398 -1.62 -20.30 -1.47
CA ALA A 398 -2.99 -20.48 -1.02
C ALA A 398 -3.97 -20.61 -2.20
N THR A 399 -4.89 -21.56 -2.07
CA THR A 399 -5.96 -21.87 -3.03
C THR A 399 -7.33 -21.72 -2.38
N PHE A 400 -8.34 -21.33 -3.16
CA PHE A 400 -9.69 -21.02 -2.68
C PHE A 400 -10.75 -21.63 -3.58
N GLU A 401 -11.85 -22.07 -2.99
CA GLU A 401 -12.99 -22.63 -3.72
C GLU A 401 -13.93 -21.53 -4.23
N SER A 402 -13.89 -20.34 -3.61
CA SER A 402 -14.74 -19.21 -3.99
C SER A 402 -13.98 -17.89 -4.15
N ASN A 403 -14.53 -17.02 -5.00
CA ASN A 403 -14.03 -15.65 -5.15
C ASN A 403 -14.17 -14.84 -3.86
N ILE A 404 -15.10 -15.19 -2.97
CA ILE A 404 -15.29 -14.49 -1.68
C ILE A 404 -14.10 -14.78 -0.78
N GLU A 405 -13.71 -16.04 -0.64
CA GLU A 405 -12.57 -16.45 0.17
C GLU A 405 -11.25 -15.91 -0.39
N LEU A 406 -11.04 -15.98 -1.71
CA LEU A 406 -9.87 -15.38 -2.34
C LEU A 406 -9.80 -13.87 -2.06
N ARG A 407 -10.93 -13.17 -2.21
CA ARG A 407 -10.98 -11.72 -1.99
C ARG A 407 -10.75 -11.38 -0.52
N ALA A 408 -11.31 -12.16 0.40
CA ALA A 408 -11.10 -12.02 1.84
C ALA A 408 -9.63 -12.30 2.20
N HIS A 409 -9.03 -13.37 1.68
CA HIS A 409 -7.61 -13.68 1.86
C HIS A 409 -6.70 -12.56 1.37
N ILE A 410 -6.94 -12.02 0.18
CA ILE A 410 -6.18 -10.88 -0.35
C ILE A 410 -6.41 -9.63 0.50
N ALA A 411 -7.66 -9.34 0.87
CA ALA A 411 -8.00 -8.15 1.65
C ALA A 411 -7.39 -8.20 3.07
N ALA A 412 -7.41 -9.39 3.68
CA ALA A 412 -6.85 -9.69 4.99
C ALA A 412 -5.33 -9.91 4.97
N ASN A 413 -4.71 -9.93 3.78
CA ASN A 413 -3.27 -10.11 3.59
C ASN A 413 -2.71 -11.43 4.19
N LEU A 414 -3.49 -12.51 4.13
CA LEU A 414 -3.18 -13.80 4.77
C LEU A 414 -2.35 -14.75 3.88
N HIS A 415 -1.32 -14.23 3.20
CA HIS A 415 -0.59 -14.96 2.17
C HIS A 415 0.31 -16.09 2.72
N VAL A 416 0.28 -17.28 2.09
CA VAL A 416 1.09 -18.46 2.46
C VAL A 416 2.23 -18.61 1.47
N ILE A 417 3.42 -18.12 1.82
CA ILE A 417 4.60 -18.19 0.94
C ILE A 417 5.49 -19.35 1.38
N VAL A 418 5.77 -20.29 0.48
CA VAL A 418 6.65 -21.44 0.76
C VAL A 418 8.08 -21.12 0.34
N ASP A 419 9.03 -21.43 1.21
CA ASP A 419 10.46 -21.30 0.95
C ASP A 419 10.94 -22.39 -0.01
N ASP A 420 10.89 -22.14 -1.32
CA ASP A 420 11.50 -23.01 -2.32
C ASP A 420 12.89 -22.49 -2.73
N VAL A 421 13.82 -23.42 -3.01
CA VAL A 421 15.28 -23.21 -3.17
C VAL A 421 15.57 -22.03 -4.14
N PRO A 422 16.31 -20.98 -3.74
CA PRO A 422 16.27 -19.70 -4.47
C PRO A 422 17.26 -19.64 -5.64
N ARG A 423 16.81 -19.12 -6.78
CA ARG A 423 17.67 -18.33 -7.67
C ARG A 423 17.73 -16.92 -7.08
N THR A 424 18.90 -16.49 -6.64
CA THR A 424 19.11 -15.22 -5.96
C THR A 424 19.00 -14.05 -6.94
N THR A 425 18.82 -12.83 -6.41
CA THR A 425 18.79 -11.61 -7.27
C THR A 425 20.11 -11.41 -8.01
N ASN A 426 21.22 -11.84 -7.41
CA ASN A 426 22.54 -11.84 -8.01
C ASN A 426 22.61 -12.84 -9.16
N ASP A 427 21.99 -14.01 -9.04
CA ASP A 427 21.91 -14.97 -10.15
C ASP A 427 21.16 -14.38 -11.34
N ILE A 428 20.05 -13.67 -11.10
CA ILE A 428 19.29 -13.00 -12.17
C ILE A 428 20.12 -11.87 -12.82
N ALA A 429 20.80 -11.06 -12.01
CA ALA A 429 21.64 -9.96 -12.50
C ALA A 429 22.87 -10.48 -13.27
N ARG A 430 23.53 -11.53 -12.77
CA ARG A 430 24.65 -12.20 -13.43
C ARG A 430 24.20 -12.90 -14.71
N ILE A 431 23.02 -13.53 -14.74
CA ILE A 431 22.45 -14.10 -15.97
C ILE A 431 22.18 -13.00 -17.00
N HIS A 432 21.55 -11.90 -16.60
CA HIS A 432 21.26 -10.78 -17.51
C HIS A 432 22.54 -10.10 -18.01
N LEU A 433 23.53 -9.89 -17.14
CA LEU A 433 24.85 -9.39 -17.53
C LEU A 433 25.56 -10.38 -18.47
N THR A 434 25.46 -11.67 -18.19
CA THR A 434 26.00 -12.75 -19.03
C THR A 434 25.31 -12.77 -20.40
N GLU A 435 24.00 -12.56 -20.49
CA GLU A 435 23.27 -12.44 -21.75
C GLU A 435 23.73 -11.22 -22.57
N ILE A 436 23.93 -10.07 -21.90
CA ILE A 436 24.50 -8.87 -22.55
C ILE A 436 25.93 -9.13 -23.04
N LEU A 437 26.79 -9.71 -22.20
CA LEU A 437 28.19 -10.01 -22.54
C LEU A 437 28.30 -11.08 -23.64
N ARG A 438 27.39 -12.05 -23.67
CA ARG A 438 27.32 -13.06 -24.75
C ARG A 438 26.97 -12.45 -26.10
N SER A 439 26.24 -11.33 -26.12
CA SER A 439 25.81 -10.66 -27.35
C SER A 439 26.87 -9.75 -27.99
N THR A 440 28.01 -9.51 -27.33
CA THR A 440 28.96 -8.45 -27.69
C THR A 440 30.29 -8.95 -28.28
N SER A 441 30.92 -10.02 -27.75
CA SER A 441 32.14 -10.61 -28.35
C SER A 441 32.50 -12.01 -27.82
N THR A 442 33.40 -12.73 -28.51
CA THR A 442 33.91 -14.06 -28.10
C THR A 442 34.68 -14.03 -26.78
N ARG A 443 35.42 -12.96 -26.50
CA ARG A 443 36.13 -12.76 -25.21
C ARG A 443 35.13 -12.51 -24.07
N SER A 444 34.10 -11.73 -24.34
CA SER A 444 33.00 -11.48 -23.40
C SER A 444 32.21 -12.76 -23.07
N ARG A 445 32.17 -13.72 -24.01
CA ARG A 445 31.55 -15.04 -23.82
C ARG A 445 32.33 -15.92 -22.83
N SER A 446 33.66 -15.96 -22.91
CA SER A 446 34.50 -16.69 -21.95
C SER A 446 34.50 -16.06 -20.55
N GLU A 447 34.47 -14.72 -20.47
CA GLU A 447 34.34 -14.01 -19.19
C GLU A 447 32.98 -14.29 -18.53
N ALA A 448 31.91 -14.38 -19.32
CA ALA A 448 30.57 -14.72 -18.85
C ALA A 448 30.46 -16.18 -18.34
N GLU A 449 31.16 -17.13 -18.96
CA GLU A 449 31.22 -18.53 -18.49
C GLU A 449 32.00 -18.67 -17.18
N ALA A 450 33.08 -17.91 -16.98
CA ALA A 450 33.82 -17.88 -15.72
C ALA A 450 32.98 -17.32 -14.54
N ILE A 451 32.13 -16.31 -14.79
CA ILE A 451 31.21 -15.75 -13.79
C ILE A 451 30.17 -16.79 -13.33
N LEU A 452 29.69 -17.63 -14.25
CA LEU A 452 28.72 -18.70 -13.94
C LEU A 452 29.34 -19.85 -13.12
N GLN A 453 30.63 -20.14 -13.31
CA GLN A 453 31.33 -21.22 -12.59
C GLN A 453 31.65 -20.89 -11.13
N HIS A 454 31.59 -19.61 -10.71
CA HIS A 454 31.76 -19.20 -9.31
C HIS A 454 30.48 -19.31 -8.46
N GLN A 455 29.46 -20.04 -8.91
CA GLN A 455 28.36 -20.46 -8.06
C GLN A 455 28.80 -21.66 -7.22
N ASN A 456 29.47 -21.41 -6.09
CA ASN A 456 29.29 -22.24 -4.88
C ASN A 456 30.07 -21.71 -3.67
N THR A 457 29.31 -21.59 -2.58
CA THR A 457 29.72 -21.74 -1.17
C THR A 457 30.89 -20.90 -0.65
N THR A 458 30.54 -19.87 0.12
CA THR A 458 31.11 -19.70 1.47
C THR A 458 30.13 -18.94 2.35
N MET A 459 30.01 -19.32 3.63
CA MET A 459 29.47 -18.39 4.62
C MET A 459 30.45 -17.23 4.70
N HIS A 460 30.06 -16.11 4.11
CA HIS A 460 30.95 -14.97 3.99
C HIS A 460 30.83 -14.08 5.21
N ASP A 461 31.97 -13.83 5.84
CA ASP A 461 32.09 -12.83 6.89
C ASP A 461 31.84 -11.43 6.30
N VAL A 462 30.71 -10.82 6.67
CA VAL A 462 30.29 -9.47 6.24
C VAL A 462 30.75 -8.39 7.21
N SER A 463 31.49 -8.72 8.26
CA SER A 463 31.96 -7.77 9.29
C SER A 463 32.79 -6.62 8.69
N GLY A 464 33.49 -6.88 7.58
CA GLY A 464 34.29 -5.90 6.84
C GLY A 464 33.56 -5.18 5.71
N SER A 465 32.30 -5.54 5.40
CA SER A 465 31.55 -4.97 4.28
C SER A 465 31.20 -3.51 4.52
N PHE A 466 31.52 -2.64 3.56
CA PHE A 466 31.18 -1.21 3.64
C PHE A 466 29.66 -1.02 3.62
N HIS A 467 28.97 -1.76 2.74
CA HIS A 467 27.53 -1.63 2.58
C HIS A 467 26.73 -2.39 3.66
N TYR A 468 27.28 -3.41 4.30
CA TYR A 468 26.59 -4.11 5.40
C TYR A 468 26.40 -3.22 6.63
N ARG A 469 27.34 -2.28 6.87
CA ARG A 469 27.27 -1.32 7.97
C ARG A 469 26.00 -0.47 7.96
N PHE A 470 25.35 -0.30 6.80
CA PHE A 470 24.06 0.39 6.74
C PHE A 470 22.94 -0.37 7.45
N PHE A 471 23.02 -1.70 7.53
CA PHE A 471 22.00 -2.55 8.15
C PHE A 471 22.31 -2.86 9.62
N SER A 472 23.57 -2.71 10.04
CA SER A 472 24.01 -3.03 11.41
C SER A 472 23.74 -1.92 12.43
N VAL A 473 23.14 -0.80 12.03
CA VAL A 473 22.84 0.33 12.90
C VAL A 473 21.35 0.35 13.24
N CYS A 474 21.02 0.42 14.53
CA CYS A 474 19.63 0.53 14.97
C CYS A 474 18.96 1.77 14.35
N GLY A 475 17.72 1.61 13.89
CA GLY A 475 16.99 2.68 13.21
C GLY A 475 17.42 2.94 11.76
N TRP A 476 18.17 2.03 11.13
CA TRP A 476 18.65 2.24 9.76
C TRP A 476 17.54 2.43 8.71
N ALA A 477 16.32 1.95 8.97
CA ALA A 477 15.18 2.11 8.08
C ALA A 477 14.30 3.33 8.40
N LEU A 478 14.62 4.12 9.42
CA LEU A 478 13.96 5.38 9.69
C LEU A 478 14.08 6.34 8.49
N ARG A 479 13.07 7.19 8.31
CA ARG A 479 13.12 8.22 7.27
C ARG A 479 14.07 9.32 7.74
N THR A 480 15.17 9.49 7.03
CA THR A 480 16.00 10.67 7.16
C THR A 480 15.35 11.81 6.38
N ARG A 481 15.16 12.98 7.00
CA ARG A 481 14.87 14.19 6.23
C ARG A 481 16.15 14.46 5.43
N LYS A 482 16.08 14.43 4.10
CA LYS A 482 17.12 15.08 3.29
C LYS A 482 17.06 16.55 3.67
N LEU A 483 17.98 17.00 4.52
CA LEU A 483 18.30 18.41 4.60
C LEU A 483 18.68 18.80 3.17
N GLY A 484 17.83 19.57 2.51
CA GLY A 484 18.20 20.13 1.21
C GLY A 484 19.53 20.81 1.43
N LYS A 485 20.58 20.37 0.73
CA LYS A 485 21.83 21.12 0.74
C LYS A 485 21.44 22.49 0.19
N PRO A 486 21.56 23.58 0.96
CA PRO A 486 21.32 24.90 0.42
C PRO A 486 22.19 25.03 -0.83
N MET A 487 21.60 25.63 -1.87
CA MET A 487 22.28 25.90 -3.12
C MET A 487 23.64 26.52 -2.80
N SER A 488 24.72 25.95 -3.33
CA SER A 488 26.06 26.47 -3.00
C SER A 488 26.18 27.90 -3.50
N ASP A 489 27.00 28.72 -2.84
CA ASP A 489 27.14 30.13 -3.23
C ASP A 489 27.68 30.26 -4.66
N LYS A 490 28.41 29.26 -5.16
CA LYS A 490 28.79 29.16 -6.58
C LYS A 490 27.59 29.04 -7.52
N VAL A 491 26.59 28.22 -7.17
CA VAL A 491 25.39 28.03 -7.98
C VAL A 491 24.46 29.24 -7.87
N LYS A 492 24.38 29.87 -6.69
CA LYS A 492 23.65 31.15 -6.53
C LYS A 492 24.24 32.25 -7.41
N ASN A 493 25.57 32.44 -7.34
CA ASN A 493 26.26 33.46 -8.12
C ASN A 493 26.14 33.22 -9.64
N PHE A 494 26.08 31.96 -10.08
CA PHE A 494 25.86 31.63 -11.49
C PHE A 494 24.43 31.97 -11.95
N ILE A 495 23.43 31.70 -11.12
CA ILE A 495 22.02 32.04 -11.43
C ILE A 495 21.80 33.55 -11.41
N GLU A 496 22.48 34.29 -10.53
CA GLU A 496 22.44 35.75 -10.48
C GLU A 496 23.14 36.42 -11.69
N GLN A 497 23.91 35.66 -12.47
CA GLN A 497 24.56 36.12 -13.71
C GLN A 497 23.78 35.79 -14.98
N ILE A 498 22.65 35.06 -14.88
CA ILE A 498 21.68 34.80 -15.96
C ILE A 498 20.57 35.84 -15.85
#